data_AF-A0A7X7UVW5-F1
#
_entry.id   AF-A0A7X7UVW5-F1
#
_cell.length_a   1.000
_cell.length_b   1.000
_cell.length_c   1.000
_cell.angle_alpha   90.00
_cell.angle_beta   90.00
_cell.angle_gamma   90.00
#
_symmetry.space_group_name_H-M   'P 1'
#
loop_
_entity.id
_entity.type
_entity.pdbx_description
1 polymer ?
#
loop_
_entity_poly.entity_id
_entity_poly.type
_entity_poly.pdbx_seq_one_letter_code
_entity_poly.pdbx_strand_id
1 'polypeptide(L)'
;MDNKEIIEFLKKIELFRGLTDDEYQMLMCCVEVKTYRAYQFLFRENGRRENIFIIYEGEVELFKSNPYGVEMKLTYFSKGDFLGEGSWDTETPHS
;
A
#
# COMPACT_ATOMS: atom_id res chain seq x y z
N MET A 1 8.33 -1.96 -14.64
CA MET A 1 9.21 -0.91 -14.07
C MET A 1 10.56 -1.53 -13.79
N ASP A 2 11.63 -0.75 -13.94
CA ASP A 2 12.98 -1.22 -13.62
C ASP A 2 13.28 -1.03 -12.12
N ASN A 3 14.15 -1.86 -11.55
CA ASN A 3 14.51 -1.79 -10.13
C ASN A 3 15.08 -0.43 -9.75
N LYS A 4 15.84 0.21 -10.65
CA LYS A 4 16.39 1.55 -10.40
C LYS A 4 15.28 2.58 -10.21
N GLU A 5 14.24 2.53 -11.05
CA GLU A 5 13.10 3.45 -10.95
C GLU A 5 12.33 3.27 -9.63
N ILE A 6 12.15 2.01 -9.21
CA ILE A 6 11.49 1.68 -7.93
C ILE A 6 12.31 2.17 -6.75
N ILE A 7 13.63 1.96 -6.74
CA ILE A 7 14.52 2.44 -5.67
C ILE A 7 14.48 3.97 -5.57
N GLU A 8 14.57 4.68 -6.70
CA GLU A 8 14.48 6.14 -6.71
C GLU A 8 13.12 6.66 -6.23
N PHE A 9 12.06 5.88 -6.40
CA PHE A 9 10.76 6.17 -5.80
C PHE A 9 10.77 5.89 -4.28
N LEU A 10 11.24 4.72 -3.84
CA LEU A 10 11.29 4.33 -2.43
C LEU A 10 12.17 5.28 -1.60
N LYS A 11 13.25 5.82 -2.18
CA LYS A 11 14.09 6.87 -1.56
C LYS A 11 13.31 8.14 -1.17
N LYS A 12 12.16 8.38 -1.78
CA LYS A 12 11.28 9.54 -1.50
C LYS A 12 10.23 9.23 -0.44
N ILE A 13 10.04 7.96 -0.09
CA ILE A 13 9.06 7.52 0.91
C ILE A 13 9.68 7.64 2.29
N GLU A 14 9.01 8.38 3.19
CA GLU A 14 9.54 8.67 4.53
C GLU A 14 9.90 7.39 5.30
N LEU A 15 9.09 6.33 5.17
CA LEU A 15 9.29 5.05 5.85
C LEU A 15 10.64 4.38 5.55
N PHE A 16 11.20 4.62 4.35
CA PHE A 16 12.46 4.00 3.91
C PHE A 16 13.61 5.02 3.85
N ARG A 17 13.37 6.27 4.27
CA ARG A 17 14.43 7.28 4.29
C ARG A 17 15.55 6.83 5.22
N GLY A 18 16.79 6.95 4.74
CA GLY A 18 17.99 6.64 5.53
C GLY A 18 18.55 5.23 5.33
N LEU A 19 17.87 4.37 4.58
CA LEU A 19 18.48 3.11 4.12
C LEU A 19 19.70 3.40 3.23
N THR A 20 20.71 2.55 3.36
CA THR A 20 21.88 2.51 2.49
C THR A 20 21.53 1.91 1.13
N ASP A 21 22.38 2.11 0.12
CA ASP A 21 22.15 1.56 -1.21
C ASP A 21 22.06 0.02 -1.18
N ASP A 22 22.87 -0.66 -0.35
CA ASP A 22 22.81 -2.11 -0.18
C ASP A 22 21.49 -2.58 0.46
N GLU A 23 20.98 -1.84 1.46
CA GLU A 23 19.68 -2.12 2.08
C GLU A 23 18.52 -1.90 1.10
N TYR A 24 18.61 -0.92 0.20
CA TYR A 24 17.64 -0.78 -0.90
C TYR A 24 17.69 -1.98 -1.84
N GLN A 25 18.88 -2.52 -2.17
CA GLN A 25 18.97 -3.74 -2.97
C GLN A 25 18.34 -4.94 -2.25
N MET A 26 18.54 -5.07 -0.94
CA MET A 26 17.90 -6.12 -0.14
C MET A 26 16.38 -5.95 -0.10
N LEU A 27 15.87 -4.73 0.05
CA LEU A 27 14.45 -4.43 0.05
C LEU A 27 13.78 -4.87 -1.27
N MET A 28 14.46 -4.69 -2.40
CA MET A 28 13.95 -5.11 -3.71
C MET A 28 13.65 -6.61 -3.82
N CYS A 29 14.24 -7.46 -2.96
CA CYS A 29 13.92 -8.89 -2.93
C CYS A 29 12.48 -9.18 -2.46
N CYS A 30 11.86 -8.25 -1.75
CA CYS A 30 10.52 -8.40 -1.18
C CYS A 30 9.48 -7.47 -1.81
N VAL A 31 9.87 -6.63 -2.77
CA VAL A 31 8.96 -5.68 -3.43
C VAL A 31 8.34 -6.33 -4.66
N GLU A 32 7.00 -6.28 -4.75
CA GLU A 32 6.25 -6.74 -5.91
C GLU A 32 5.47 -5.56 -6.51
N VAL A 33 5.59 -5.34 -7.83
CA VAL A 33 4.80 -4.34 -8.54
C VAL A 33 3.48 -4.97 -8.99
N LYS A 34 2.36 -4.44 -8.49
CA LYS A 34 1.00 -4.85 -8.90
C LYS A 34 0.24 -3.69 -9.54
N THR A 35 -0.55 -4.01 -10.56
CA THR A 35 -1.46 -3.07 -11.21
C THR A 35 -2.89 -3.53 -11.01
N TYR A 36 -3.75 -2.60 -10.63
CA TYR A 36 -5.18 -2.82 -10.40
C TYR A 36 -5.98 -2.00 -11.41
N ARG A 37 -7.11 -2.53 -11.86
CA ARG A 37 -8.07 -1.76 -12.67
C ARG A 37 -8.85 -0.81 -11.78
N ALA A 38 -9.39 0.25 -12.37
CA ALA A 38 -10.34 1.12 -11.67
C ALA A 38 -11.47 0.28 -11.04
N TYR A 39 -11.82 0.62 -9.80
CA TYR A 39 -12.84 -0.08 -8.99
C TYR A 39 -12.49 -1.51 -8.57
N GLN A 40 -11.25 -1.97 -8.79
CA GLN A 40 -10.79 -3.24 -8.25
C GLN A 40 -10.37 -3.06 -6.79
N PHE A 41 -10.87 -3.93 -5.91
CA PHE A 41 -10.50 -3.92 -4.50
C PHE A 41 -9.06 -4.37 -4.29
N LEU A 42 -8.30 -3.62 -3.49
CA LEU A 42 -6.98 -4.02 -3.01
C LEU A 42 -7.13 -4.99 -1.82
N PHE A 43 -7.98 -4.64 -0.86
CA PHE A 43 -8.37 -5.46 0.28
C PHE A 43 -9.76 -5.06 0.78
N ARG A 44 -10.28 -5.78 1.78
CA ARG A 44 -11.57 -5.51 2.44
C ARG A 44 -11.39 -5.54 3.95
N GLU A 45 -12.21 -4.77 4.67
CA GLU A 45 -12.33 -4.83 6.13
C GLU A 45 -12.53 -6.28 6.59
N ASN A 46 -11.91 -6.66 7.71
CA ASN A 46 -11.86 -8.02 8.25
C ASN A 46 -11.13 -9.05 7.37
N GLY A 47 -10.54 -8.64 6.25
CA GLY A 47 -9.68 -9.47 5.41
C GLY A 47 -8.33 -9.75 6.08
N ARG A 48 -7.70 -10.86 5.68
CA ARG A 48 -6.35 -11.21 6.13
C ARG A 48 -5.35 -10.17 5.64
N ARG A 49 -4.48 -9.73 6.55
CA ARG A 49 -3.42 -8.78 6.26
C ARG A 49 -2.18 -9.52 5.77
N GLU A 50 -1.77 -9.23 4.55
CA GLU A 50 -0.66 -9.96 3.90
C GLU A 50 0.43 -9.04 3.38
N ASN A 51 0.09 -7.80 3.01
CA ASN A 51 1.01 -6.88 2.36
C ASN A 51 0.79 -5.44 2.84
N ILE A 52 1.83 -4.63 2.69
CA ILE A 52 1.74 -3.17 2.72
C ILE A 52 1.77 -2.69 1.29
N PHE A 53 0.92 -1.73 0.97
CA PHE A 53 0.89 -1.13 -0.35
C PHE A 53 1.52 0.25 -0.30
N ILE A 54 2.26 0.62 -1.33
CA ILE A 54 2.72 1.99 -1.56
C ILE A 54 2.22 2.39 -2.93
N ILE A 55 1.50 3.50 -3.03
CA ILE A 55 0.87 3.91 -4.27
C ILE A 55 1.94 4.57 -5.16
N TYR A 56 2.29 3.91 -6.25
CA TYR A 56 3.22 4.48 -7.23
C TYR A 56 2.53 5.45 -8.20
N GLU A 57 1.30 5.11 -8.60
CA GLU A 57 0.49 5.84 -9.57
C GLU A 57 -0.99 5.49 -9.37
N GLY A 58 -1.87 6.47 -9.61
CA GLY A 58 -3.31 6.34 -9.42
C GLY A 58 -3.79 6.84 -8.06
N GLU A 59 -5.04 6.51 -7.75
CA GLU A 59 -5.72 6.89 -6.52
C GLU A 59 -6.45 5.67 -5.95
N VAL A 60 -6.44 5.52 -4.63
CA VAL A 60 -7.15 4.47 -3.90
C VAL A 60 -8.11 5.11 -2.92
N GLU A 61 -9.38 4.74 -3.01
CA GLU A 61 -10.41 5.18 -2.09
C GLU A 61 -10.54 4.21 -0.91
N LEU A 62 -10.59 4.75 0.31
CA LEU A 62 -11.02 4.02 1.50
C LEU A 62 -12.43 4.45 1.86
N PHE A 63 -13.31 3.46 1.99
CA PHE A 63 -14.71 3.66 2.35
C PHE A 63 -15.19 2.53 3.27
N LYS A 64 -16.25 2.79 4.04
CA LYS A 64 -16.99 1.78 4.80
C LYS A 64 -18.40 1.66 4.27
N SER A 65 -18.93 0.44 4.21
CA SER A 65 -20.32 0.19 3.85
C SER A 65 -21.12 -0.12 5.10
N ASN A 66 -22.30 0.49 5.25
CA ASN A 66 -23.23 0.08 6.29
C ASN A 66 -23.99 -1.21 5.90
N PRO A 67 -24.76 -1.85 6.81
CA PRO A 67 -25.52 -3.07 6.50
C PRO A 67 -26.56 -2.94 5.37
N TYR A 68 -26.91 -1.71 4.98
CA TYR A 68 -27.82 -1.41 3.89
C TYR A 68 -27.09 -1.16 2.55
N GLY A 69 -25.76 -1.34 2.51
CA GLY A 69 -24.93 -1.15 1.32
C GLY A 69 -24.61 0.31 1.00
N VAL A 70 -24.91 1.26 1.90
CA VAL A 70 -24.56 2.67 1.70
C VAL A 70 -23.07 2.84 2.01
N GLU A 71 -22.32 3.30 1.01
CA GLU A 71 -20.89 3.58 1.13
C GLU A 71 -20.65 4.98 1.69
N MET A 72 -19.86 5.05 2.76
CA MET A 72 -19.32 6.27 3.33
C MET A 72 -17.84 6.35 2.97
N LYS A 73 -17.51 7.30 2.10
CA LYS A 73 -16.13 7.62 1.71
C LYS A 73 -15.41 8.21 2.93
N LEU A 74 -14.27 7.64 3.30
CA LEU A 74 -13.48 8.10 4.45
C LEU A 74 -12.33 8.99 4.00
N THR A 75 -11.53 8.52 3.03
CA THR A 75 -10.39 9.27 2.48
C THR A 75 -9.96 8.71 1.13
N TYR A 76 -9.07 9.42 0.46
CA TYR A 76 -8.32 8.95 -0.70
C TYR A 76 -6.83 8.92 -0.38
N PHE A 77 -6.13 8.01 -1.04
CA PHE A 77 -4.69 7.87 -1.01
C PHE A 77 -4.15 7.97 -2.43
N SER A 78 -3.01 8.61 -2.57
CA SER A 78 -2.41 8.98 -3.84
C SER A 78 -0.91 8.65 -3.86
N LYS A 79 -0.21 9.05 -4.91
CA LYS A 79 1.21 8.72 -5.10
C LYS A 79 2.06 9.05 -3.87
N GLY A 80 2.76 8.04 -3.36
CA GLY A 80 3.64 8.13 -2.20
C GLY A 80 2.96 7.79 -0.87
N ASP A 81 1.63 7.77 -0.83
CA ASP A 81 0.91 7.25 0.34
C ASP A 81 1.09 5.73 0.44
N PHE A 82 1.08 5.23 1.67
CA PHE A 82 1.13 3.79 1.94
C PHE A 82 -0.12 3.34 2.70
N LEU A 83 -0.57 2.13 2.40
CA LEU A 83 -1.72 1.47 3.02
C LEU A 83 -1.21 0.30 3.84
N GLY A 84 -1.45 0.37 5.15
CA GLY A 84 -1.00 -0.62 6.13
C GLY A 84 -1.40 -0.24 7.55
N GLU A 85 -2.65 0.21 7.74
CA GLU A 85 -3.11 0.79 9.01
C GLU A 85 -2.96 -0.17 10.20
N GLY A 86 -2.21 0.18 11.25
CA GLY A 86 -2.09 -0.61 12.48
C GLY A 86 -0.80 -1.44 12.58
N SER A 87 -0.80 -2.47 13.43
CA SER A 87 0.35 -3.36 13.61
C SER A 87 0.65 -4.14 12.32
N TRP A 88 1.92 -4.45 12.06
CA TRP A 88 2.35 -5.39 11.00
C TRP A 88 2.12 -6.86 11.40
N ASP A 89 1.44 -7.09 12.51
CA ASP A 89 1.10 -8.42 12.97
C ASP A 89 0.11 -9.10 12.01
N THR A 90 0.56 -10.19 11.40
CA THR A 90 -0.22 -11.04 10.50
C THR A 90 -1.47 -11.64 11.16
N GLU A 91 -1.54 -11.62 12.50
CA GLU A 91 -2.69 -12.09 13.26
C GLU A 91 -3.81 -11.03 13.36
N THR A 92 -3.57 -9.79 12.91
CA THR A 92 -4.55 -8.70 12.97
C THR A 92 -5.17 -8.40 11.59
N PRO A 93 -6.52 -8.45 11.45
CA PRO A 93 -7.17 -8.15 10.19
C PRO A 93 -7.10 -6.65 9.83
N HIS A 94 -7.58 -6.31 8.64
CA HIS A 94 -7.83 -4.91 8.28
C HIS A 94 -9.00 -4.34 9.11
N SER A 95 -8.76 -3.19 9.75
CA SER A 95 -9.73 -2.41 10.55
C SER A 95 -10.71 -1.58 9.70
#